data_AF-A0A4R8F7K8-F1
#
_entry.id   AF-A0A4R8F7K8-F1
#
_cell.length_a   1.000
_cell.length_b   1.000
_cell.length_c   1.000
_cell.angle_alpha   90.00
_cell.angle_beta   90.00
_cell.angle_gamma   90.00
#
_symmetry.space_group_name_H-M   'P 1'
#
loop_
_entity.id
_entity.type
_entity.pdbx_description
1 polymer ?
#
loop_
_entity_poly.entity_id
_entity_poly.type
_entity_poly.pdbx_seq_one_letter_code
_entity_poly.pdbx_strand_id
1 'polypeptide(L)'
;MSNNIDVHIPPMTDPLGRHWQQPAAEAILIDDTFAVMDSQTFGALADYSSSVPSGVYLGKMWKTVASDGRKFLRWYGIADDLRLCTCNQREILIVETSNG
;
A
#
# COMPACT_ATOMS: atom_id res chain seq x y z
N MET A 1 -22.77 -10.46 7.68
CA MET A 1 -22.04 -9.19 7.45
C MET A 1 -20.85 -9.57 6.60
N SER A 2 -20.90 -9.29 5.30
CA SER A 2 -19.83 -9.69 4.39
C SER A 2 -18.62 -8.81 4.70
N ASN A 3 -17.57 -9.41 5.26
CA ASN A 3 -16.26 -8.79 5.40
C ASN A 3 -15.70 -8.57 3.99
N ASN A 4 -16.14 -7.50 3.33
CA ASN A 4 -15.56 -7.08 2.07
C ASN A 4 -14.23 -6.41 2.41
N ILE A 5 -13.25 -7.22 2.78
CA ILE A 5 -11.88 -6.76 2.96
C ILE A 5 -11.45 -6.25 1.60
N ASP A 6 -11.27 -4.93 1.50
CA ASP A 6 -10.88 -4.26 0.28
C ASP A 6 -9.47 -4.74 -0.09
N VAL A 7 -9.39 -5.76 -0.94
CA VAL A 7 -8.13 -6.36 -1.45
C VAL A 7 -7.53 -5.53 -2.60
N HIS A 8 -8.12 -4.38 -2.89
CA HIS A 8 -7.67 -3.48 -3.94
C HIS A 8 -7.23 -2.14 -3.35
N ILE A 9 -6.18 -1.56 -3.94
CA ILE A 9 -5.81 -0.18 -3.67
C ILE A 9 -6.67 0.69 -4.59
N PRO A 10 -7.53 1.57 -4.05
CA PRO A 10 -8.34 2.44 -4.88
C PRO A 10 -7.45 3.46 -5.62
N PRO A 11 -7.91 4.04 -6.73
CA PRO A 11 -7.17 5.10 -7.41
C PRO A 11 -7.05 6.33 -6.51
N MET A 12 -5.88 6.97 -6.52
CA MET A 12 -5.67 8.22 -5.79
C MET A 12 -6.22 9.41 -6.60
N THR A 13 -7.37 9.92 -6.19
CA THR A 13 -8.08 11.00 -6.90
C THR A 13 -7.93 12.38 -6.24
N ASP A 14 -7.33 12.46 -5.05
CA ASP A 14 -7.13 13.73 -4.37
C ASP A 14 -6.15 14.63 -5.16
N PRO A 15 -6.48 15.92 -5.40
CA PRO A 15 -5.60 16.83 -6.14
C PRO A 15 -4.19 17.00 -5.53
N LEU A 16 -4.07 16.90 -4.20
CA LEU A 16 -2.78 16.94 -3.51
C LEU A 16 -2.02 15.61 -3.61
N GLY A 17 -2.72 14.52 -3.94
CA GLY A 17 -2.15 13.22 -4.23
C GLY A 17 -1.12 13.25 -5.37
N ARG A 18 -1.21 14.20 -6.31
CA ARG A 18 -0.21 14.40 -7.38
C ARG A 18 1.22 14.65 -6.88
N HIS A 19 1.36 15.10 -5.62
CA HIS A 19 2.66 15.35 -5.00
C HIS A 19 3.21 14.10 -4.28
N TRP A 20 2.43 13.02 -4.19
CA TRP A 20 2.83 11.76 -3.63
C TRP A 20 3.29 10.80 -4.71
N GLN A 21 4.56 10.40 -4.64
CA GLN A 21 5.15 9.43 -5.57
C GLN A 21 4.97 8.03 -4.99
N GLN A 22 4.40 7.12 -5.80
CA GLN A 22 4.19 5.72 -5.45
C GLN A 22 4.17 4.88 -6.74
N PRO A 23 4.45 3.56 -6.67
CA PRO A 23 4.33 2.69 -7.83
C PRO A 23 2.89 2.61 -8.34
N ALA A 24 2.75 2.12 -9.57
CA ALA A 24 1.46 1.74 -10.14
C ALA A 24 0.86 0.58 -9.31
N ALA A 25 -0.45 0.64 -9.03
CA ALA A 25 -1.10 -0.38 -8.20
C ALA A 25 -1.06 -1.77 -8.85
N GLU A 26 -1.02 -1.81 -10.18
CA GLU A 26 -0.93 -3.03 -10.99
C GLU A 26 0.41 -3.76 -10.84
N ALA A 27 1.44 -3.08 -10.35
CA ALA A 27 2.73 -3.70 -10.02
C ALA A 27 2.70 -4.48 -8.68
N ILE A 28 1.57 -4.44 -7.96
CA ILE A 28 1.39 -5.07 -6.66
C ILE A 28 0.20 -6.01 -6.71
N LEU A 29 0.45 -7.30 -6.51
CA LEU A 29 -0.61 -8.29 -6.33
C LEU A 29 -0.98 -8.35 -4.85
N ILE A 30 -2.27 -8.27 -4.52
CA ILE A 30 -2.74 -8.23 -3.13
C ILE A 30 -3.83 -9.27 -2.93
N ASP A 31 -3.74 -10.02 -1.85
CA ASP A 31 -4.82 -10.87 -1.35
C ASP A 31 -5.23 -10.45 0.08
N ASP A 32 -5.82 -11.37 0.85
CA ASP A 32 -6.26 -11.10 2.22
C ASP A 32 -5.12 -11.06 3.26
N THR A 33 -3.93 -11.55 2.90
CA THR A 33 -2.81 -11.79 3.82
C THR A 33 -1.52 -11.10 3.38
N PHE A 34 -1.22 -11.16 2.09
CA PHE A 34 0.04 -10.71 1.49
C PHE A 34 -0.14 -9.67 0.38
N ALA A 35 0.94 -8.93 0.15
CA ALA A 35 1.18 -8.12 -1.02
C ALA A 35 2.46 -8.62 -1.70
N VAL A 36 2.37 -9.04 -2.95
CA VAL A 36 3.50 -9.54 -3.74
C VAL A 36 3.93 -8.44 -4.72
N MET A 37 5.23 -8.14 -4.74
CA MET A 37 5.82 -7.15 -5.63
C MET A 37 7.31 -7.44 -5.86
N ASP A 38 7.92 -6.82 -6.86
CA ASP A 38 9.37 -6.91 -7.06
C ASP A 38 10.16 -5.92 -6.18
N SER A 39 11.48 -6.12 -6.13
CA SER A 39 12.40 -5.26 -5.38
C SER A 39 12.37 -3.79 -5.83
N GLN A 40 12.12 -3.52 -7.12
CA GLN A 40 12.02 -2.17 -7.66
C GLN A 40 10.77 -1.44 -7.15
N THR A 41 9.63 -2.11 -7.20
CA THR A 41 8.33 -1.64 -6.71
C THR A 41 8.38 -1.38 -5.22
N PHE A 42 8.98 -2.28 -4.45
CA PHE A 42 9.24 -2.06 -3.02
C PHE A 42 10.14 -0.84 -2.78
N GLY A 43 11.18 -0.67 -3.60
CA GLY A 43 12.07 0.50 -3.57
C GLY A 43 11.34 1.82 -3.80
N ALA A 44 10.34 1.83 -4.68
CA ALA A 44 9.55 3.00 -5.04
C ALA A 44 8.53 3.43 -3.97
N LEU A 45 8.18 2.56 -3.01
CA LEU A 45 7.31 2.91 -1.90
C LEU A 45 8.03 3.84 -0.91
N ALA A 46 7.35 4.91 -0.49
CA ALA A 46 7.85 5.79 0.57
C ALA A 46 7.94 5.03 1.90
N ASP A 47 9.04 5.21 2.63
CA ASP A 47 9.30 4.51 3.90
C ASP A 47 8.76 5.30 5.10
N TYR A 48 7.86 4.67 5.85
CA TYR A 48 7.28 5.19 7.08
C TYR A 48 7.43 4.21 8.24
N SER A 49 8.58 3.53 8.34
CA SER A 49 8.86 2.58 9.42
C SER A 49 8.88 3.20 10.82
N SER A 50 9.12 4.52 10.90
CA SER A 50 9.25 5.27 12.16
C SER A 50 8.24 6.42 12.30
N SER A 51 7.29 6.56 11.38
CA SER A 51 6.33 7.68 11.37
C SER A 51 5.03 7.32 10.64
N VAL A 52 4.11 8.29 10.54
CA VAL A 52 2.85 8.15 9.80
C VAL A 52 2.80 9.24 8.72
N PRO A 53 2.40 8.91 7.48
CA PRO A 53 2.29 9.91 6.43
C PRO A 53 1.22 10.95 6.76
N SER A 54 1.55 12.23 6.56
CA SER A 54 0.57 13.31 6.54
C SER A 54 -0.31 13.23 5.30
N GLY A 55 -1.53 13.75 5.37
CA GLY A 55 -2.50 13.70 4.27
C GLY A 55 -3.11 12.31 4.12
N VAL A 56 -4.41 12.22 4.37
CA VAL A 56 -5.21 11.00 4.25
C VAL A 56 -5.95 11.07 2.92
N TYR A 57 -5.45 10.34 1.94
CA TYR A 57 -6.00 10.29 0.59
C TYR A 57 -6.24 8.84 0.20
N LEU A 58 -7.42 8.54 -0.33
CA LEU A 58 -7.71 7.22 -0.91
C LEU A 58 -6.59 6.81 -1.87
N GLY A 59 -6.17 5.55 -1.78
CA GLY A 59 -5.18 4.98 -2.69
C GLY A 59 -3.72 5.32 -2.40
N LYS A 60 -3.48 6.26 -1.47
CA LYS A 60 -2.12 6.56 -1.01
C LYS A 60 -1.54 5.32 -0.32
N MET A 61 -0.37 4.89 -0.77
CA MET A 61 0.31 3.69 -0.27
C MET A 61 1.76 3.97 0.14
N TRP A 62 2.26 3.19 1.09
CA TRP A 62 3.61 3.30 1.65
C TRP A 62 4.09 1.97 2.22
N LYS A 63 5.40 1.87 2.49
CA LYS A 63 6.00 0.72 3.17
C LYS A 63 6.33 1.02 4.63
N THR A 64 6.35 -0.05 5.42
CA THR A 64 6.94 -0.05 6.77
C THR A 64 7.76 -1.32 6.93
N VAL A 65 8.89 -1.22 7.62
CA VAL A 65 9.74 -2.33 8.03
C VAL A 65 9.68 -2.42 9.55
N ALA A 66 9.17 -3.53 10.06
CA ALA A 66 9.10 -3.81 11.48
C ALA A 66 10.49 -4.14 12.04
N SER A 67 10.64 -4.09 13.37
CA SER A 67 11.90 -4.37 14.06
C SER A 67 12.40 -5.80 13.86
N ASP A 68 11.51 -6.74 13.55
CA ASP A 68 11.83 -8.13 13.21
C ASP A 68 12.20 -8.33 11.73
N GLY A 69 12.25 -7.24 10.95
CA GLY A 69 12.60 -7.25 9.52
C GLY A 69 11.43 -7.55 8.58
N ARG A 70 10.23 -7.83 9.10
CA ARG A 70 9.03 -8.01 8.28
C ARG A 70 8.67 -6.70 7.60
N LYS A 71 8.25 -6.80 6.34
CA LYS A 71 7.91 -5.66 5.49
C LYS A 71 6.41 -5.64 5.30
N PHE A 72 5.79 -4.47 5.38
CA PHE A 72 4.36 -4.34 5.15
C PHE A 72 4.08 -3.22 4.17
N LEU A 73 3.11 -3.48 3.30
CA LEU A 73 2.44 -2.49 2.48
C LEU A 73 1.28 -1.96 3.31
N ARG A 74 1.11 -0.64 3.31
CA ARG A 74 -0.04 0.04 3.89
C ARG A 74 -0.67 0.95 2.87
N TRP A 75 -1.99 1.09 2.93
CA TRP A 75 -2.71 2.03 2.09
C TRP A 75 -3.98 2.54 2.74
N TYR A 76 -4.44 3.69 2.29
CA TYR A 76 -5.77 4.20 2.62
C TYR A 76 -6.82 3.64 1.66
N GLY A 77 -7.74 2.84 2.19
CA GLY A 77 -8.82 2.18 1.44
C GLY A 77 -10.18 2.85 1.63
N ILE A 78 -11.20 2.31 0.96
CA ILE A 78 -12.57 2.85 1.01
C ILE A 78 -13.22 2.50 2.35
N ALA A 79 -13.85 3.49 2.99
CA ALA A 79 -14.68 3.31 4.17
C ALA A 79 -16.16 3.54 3.83
N ASP A 80 -17.07 3.04 4.69
CA ASP A 80 -18.52 3.26 4.52
C ASP A 80 -18.91 4.75 4.57
N ASP A 81 -18.17 5.54 5.35
CA ASP A 81 -18.28 7.00 5.36
C ASP A 81 -17.28 7.60 4.35
N LEU A 82 -17.80 8.33 3.36
CA LEU A 82 -17.03 9.00 2.31
C LEU A 82 -16.05 10.06 2.83
N ARG A 83 -16.14 10.45 4.10
CA ARG A 83 -15.19 11.36 4.77
C ARG A 83 -14.01 10.65 5.41
N LEU A 84 -14.04 9.33 5.47
CA LEU A 84 -13.05 8.51 6.14
C LEU A 84 -12.32 7.61 5.14
N CYS A 85 -11.17 7.10 5.57
CA CYS A 85 -10.46 6.03 4.87
C CYS A 85 -10.17 4.91 5.88
N THR A 86 -10.18 3.67 5.42
CA THR A 86 -9.58 2.58 6.19
C THR A 86 -8.06 2.69 6.11
N CYS A 87 -7.34 2.15 7.10
CA CYS A 87 -5.89 1.99 7.03
C CYS A 87 -5.59 0.49 6.94
N ASN A 88 -5.39 0.02 5.72
CA ASN A 88 -5.19 -1.38 5.41
C ASN A 88 -3.70 -1.75 5.45
N GLN A 89 -3.39 -3.02 5.73
CA GLN A 89 -2.02 -3.51 5.67
C GLN A 89 -1.94 -4.96 5.21
N ARG A 90 -0.83 -5.30 4.53
CA ARG A 90 -0.46 -6.67 4.14
C ARG A 90 1.03 -6.86 4.29
N GLU A 91 1.43 -8.07 4.64
CA GLU A 91 2.85 -8.42 4.65
C GLU A 91 3.38 -8.52 3.22
N ILE A 92 4.57 -7.96 2.96
CA ILE A 92 5.17 -7.93 1.63
C ILE A 92 6.00 -9.19 1.40
N LEU A 93 5.70 -9.89 0.31
CA LEU A 93 6.55 -10.91 -0.28
C LEU A 93 7.25 -10.32 -1.50
N ILE A 94 8.57 -10.19 -1.41
CA ILE A 94 9.39 -9.69 -2.52
C ILE A 94 9.76 -10.86 -3.42
N VAL A 95 9.44 -10.74 -4.71
CA VAL A 95 9.83 -11.70 -5.74
C VAL A 95 10.98 -11.13 -6.57
N GLU A 96 12.00 -11.94 -6.80
CA GLU A 96 13.11 -11.58 -7.69
C GLU A 96 12.72 -11.96 -9.13
N THR A 97 12.65 -10.99 -10.02
CA THR A 97 12.47 -11.25 -11.45
C THR A 97 13.76 -11.87 -11.96
N SER A 98 13.75 -13.18 -12.17
CA SER A 98 14.89 -13.89 -12.76
C SER A 98 15.04 -13.41 -14.20
N ASN A 99 16.08 -12.62 -14.48
CA ASN A 99 16.48 -12.34 -15.86
C ASN A 99 17.13 -13.62 -16.41
N GLY A 100 16.30 -14.49 -17.00
CA GLY A 100 16.73 -15.66 -17.78
C GLY A 100 17.19 -15.27 -19.18
#